data_AF-A0A1I7YU64-F1
#
_entry.id   AF-A0A1I7YU64-F1
#
_cell.length_a   1.000
_cell.length_b   1.000
_cell.length_c   1.000
_cell.angle_alpha   90.00
_cell.angle_beta   90.00
_cell.angle_gamma   90.00
#
_symmetry.space_group_name_H-M   'P 1'
#
loop_
_entity.id
_entity.type
_entity.pdbx_description
1 polymer ?
#
loop_
_entity_poly.entity_id
_entity_poly.type
_entity_poly.pdbx_seq_one_letter_code
_entity_poly.pdbx_strand_id
1 'polypeptide(L)'
;MMERENFIRGRIRKIYNLKRDDFETLRDYNDYLERIETIVYNLMDGVDVEATEAEIQRFKDEHIDKIERNRRRLDEDQLWIEAQLREEKEMQRRLQISREEQKVAEAAKQEAKRKRDAIINELKESNTHAEIILDRVRKEQIEREMVEREEEQRIKQQEKHEREQRRLQAQTMSFGPVRQMGKPYQHVPPQLTLNGPALPPVDLLGDLGYLQNIKPASNRRLAGGYTSALGCMRALTEARIDLFAF
;
A
#
# COMPACT_ATOMS: atom_id res chain seq x y z
N MET A 1 8.78 -20.43 -20.09
CA MET A 1 10.21 -20.08 -20.23
C MET A 1 10.60 -19.04 -19.19
N MET A 2 9.96 -17.87 -19.21
CA MET A 2 10.24 -16.76 -18.28
C MET A 2 10.07 -17.10 -16.78
N GLU A 3 9.04 -17.88 -16.39
CA GLU A 3 8.86 -18.30 -14.99
C GLU A 3 9.99 -19.21 -14.49
N ARG A 4 10.47 -20.11 -15.33
CA ARG A 4 11.57 -21.04 -15.01
C ARG A 4 12.89 -20.29 -14.86
N GLU A 5 13.17 -19.37 -15.78
CA GLU A 5 14.34 -18.49 -15.71
C GLU A 5 14.30 -17.61 -14.45
N ASN A 6 13.15 -16.99 -14.15
CA ASN A 6 12.98 -16.18 -12.95
C ASN A 6 13.19 -16.98 -11.66
N PHE A 7 12.71 -18.23 -11.62
CA PHE A 7 12.95 -19.12 -10.48
C PHE A 7 14.44 -19.42 -10.30
N ILE A 8 15.15 -19.79 -11.38
CA ILE A 8 16.59 -20.07 -11.36
C ILE A 8 17.37 -18.81 -10.97
N ARG A 9 17.14 -17.67 -11.63
CA ARG A 9 17.81 -16.40 -11.33
C ARG A 9 17.55 -15.95 -9.89
N GLY A 10 16.34 -16.16 -9.37
CA GLY A 10 16.00 -15.90 -7.97
C GLY A 10 16.74 -16.81 -6.98
N ARG A 11 16.99 -18.08 -7.35
CA ARG A 11 17.81 -19.01 -6.56
C ARG A 11 19.28 -18.57 -6.56
N ILE A 12 19.83 -18.27 -7.73
CA ILE A 12 21.24 -17.87 -7.90
C ILE A 12 21.51 -16.54 -7.20
N ARG A 13 20.66 -15.52 -7.35
CA ARG A 13 20.83 -14.21 -6.66
C ARG A 13 20.89 -14.29 -5.14
N LYS A 14 20.33 -15.34 -4.52
CA LYS A 14 20.42 -15.52 -3.06
C LYS A 14 21.81 -15.97 -2.61
N ILE A 15 22.54 -16.66 -3.48
CA ILE A 15 23.89 -17.18 -3.25
C ILE A 15 24.91 -16.18 -3.79
N TYR A 16 24.72 -15.72 -5.01
CA TYR A 16 25.53 -14.72 -5.69
C TYR A 16 24.98 -13.32 -5.39
N ASN A 17 25.26 -12.82 -4.19
CA ASN A 17 24.79 -11.53 -3.69
C ASN A 17 25.93 -10.53 -3.40
N LEU A 18 27.10 -10.68 -4.04
CA LEU A 18 28.16 -9.68 -3.92
C LEU A 18 27.79 -8.42 -4.70
N LYS A 19 28.12 -7.28 -4.09
CA LYS A 19 27.85 -5.96 -4.63
C LYS A 19 29.10 -5.39 -5.28
N ARG A 20 28.93 -4.33 -6.07
CA ARG A 20 30.04 -3.61 -6.71
C ARG A 20 31.15 -3.25 -5.73
N ASP A 21 30.79 -2.83 -4.52
CA ASP A 21 31.75 -2.43 -3.48
C ASP A 21 32.63 -3.59 -2.95
N ASP A 22 32.24 -4.83 -3.20
CA ASP A 22 33.00 -6.01 -2.77
C ASP A 22 34.12 -6.38 -3.76
N PHE A 23 34.25 -5.65 -4.86
CA PHE A 23 35.25 -5.85 -5.92
C PHE A 23 36.18 -4.64 -6.03
N GLU A 24 37.46 -4.91 -6.32
CA GLU A 24 38.47 -3.85 -6.47
C GLU A 24 38.33 -3.08 -7.79
N THR A 25 37.93 -3.78 -8.86
CA THR A 25 37.77 -3.17 -10.18
C THR A 25 36.37 -3.39 -10.75
N LEU A 26 35.95 -2.45 -11.60
CA LEU A 26 34.69 -2.59 -12.35
C LEU A 26 34.69 -3.80 -13.29
N ARG A 27 35.86 -4.19 -13.78
CA ARG A 27 36.02 -5.35 -14.67
C ARG A 27 35.69 -6.64 -13.92
N ASP A 28 36.24 -6.83 -12.73
CA ASP A 28 35.98 -8.03 -11.93
C ASP A 28 34.49 -8.15 -11.58
N TYR A 29 33.83 -7.02 -11.31
CA TYR A 29 32.39 -6.99 -11.09
C TYR A 29 31.59 -7.37 -12.35
N ASN A 30 31.99 -6.88 -13.52
CA ASN A 30 31.32 -7.24 -14.78
C ASN A 30 31.54 -8.72 -15.14
N ASP A 31 32.76 -9.22 -14.98
CA ASP A 31 33.10 -10.63 -15.22
C ASP A 31 32.31 -11.53 -14.25
N TYR A 32 32.11 -11.10 -13.01
CA TYR A 32 31.23 -11.76 -12.03
C TYR A 32 29.76 -11.79 -12.48
N LEU A 33 29.22 -10.68 -12.99
CA LEU A 33 27.85 -10.64 -13.53
C LEU A 33 27.69 -11.55 -14.75
N GLU A 34 28.67 -11.58 -15.65
CA GLU A 34 28.68 -12.47 -16.81
C GLU A 34 28.75 -13.95 -16.40
N ARG A 35 29.53 -14.27 -15.35
CA ARG A 35 29.58 -15.60 -14.75
C ARG A 35 28.21 -16.04 -14.23
N ILE A 36 27.46 -15.15 -13.57
CA ILE A 36 26.10 -15.42 -13.10
C ILE A 36 25.17 -15.75 -14.27
N GLU A 37 25.20 -14.97 -15.35
CA GLU A 37 24.34 -15.23 -16.52
C GLU A 37 24.72 -16.53 -17.23
N THR A 38 26.02 -16.88 -17.26
CA THR A 38 26.48 -18.18 -17.77
C THR A 38 25.91 -19.34 -16.95
N ILE A 39 25.95 -19.23 -15.62
CA ILE A 39 25.37 -20.23 -14.70
C ILE A 39 23.86 -20.35 -14.91
N VAL A 40 23.15 -19.22 -15.01
CA VAL A 40 21.69 -19.21 -15.25
C VAL A 40 21.36 -19.86 -16.59
N TYR A 41 22.12 -19.55 -17.63
CA TYR A 41 21.96 -20.13 -18.96
C TYR A 41 22.16 -21.65 -18.95
N ASN A 42 23.26 -22.13 -18.36
CA ASN A 42 23.55 -23.56 -18.22
C ASN A 42 22.43 -24.32 -17.49
N LEU A 43 21.93 -23.76 -16.38
CA LEU A 43 20.82 -24.35 -15.62
C LEU A 43 19.47 -24.28 -16.35
N MET A 44 19.27 -23.29 -17.21
CA MET A 44 18.03 -23.14 -17.98
C MET A 44 17.97 -24.14 -19.14
N ASP A 45 19.04 -24.23 -19.94
CA ASP A 45 19.12 -25.12 -21.11
C ASP A 45 19.54 -26.56 -20.74
N GLY A 46 19.95 -26.79 -19.48
CA GLY A 46 20.34 -28.11 -19.00
C GLY A 46 21.72 -28.56 -19.50
N VAL A 47 22.60 -27.60 -19.80
CA VAL A 47 23.96 -27.85 -20.24
C VAL A 47 24.86 -27.94 -19.00
N ASP A 48 25.58 -29.05 -18.85
CA ASP A 48 26.59 -29.24 -17.80
C ASP A 48 26.10 -28.90 -16.37
N VAL A 49 24.90 -29.39 -16.05
CA VAL A 49 24.18 -29.06 -14.79
C VAL A 49 24.96 -29.52 -13.56
N GLU A 50 25.60 -30.69 -13.61
CA GLU A 50 26.35 -31.22 -12.45
C GLU A 50 27.59 -30.38 -12.14
N ALA A 51 28.38 -29.99 -13.15
CA ALA A 51 29.54 -29.14 -12.93
C ALA A 51 29.12 -27.74 -12.46
N THR A 52 28.06 -27.19 -13.05
CA THR A 52 27.52 -25.88 -12.68
C THR A 52 26.99 -25.87 -11.23
N GLU A 53 26.28 -26.92 -10.81
CA GLU A 53 25.79 -27.03 -9.43
C GLU A 53 26.94 -27.24 -8.43
N ALA A 54 27.99 -27.99 -8.82
CA ALA A 54 29.19 -28.13 -8.02
C ALA A 54 29.94 -26.80 -7.84
N GLU A 55 30.01 -25.97 -8.89
CA GLU A 55 30.57 -24.61 -8.81
C GLU A 55 29.76 -23.72 -7.88
N ILE A 56 28.42 -23.73 -8.00
CA ILE A 56 27.52 -22.98 -7.11
C ILE A 56 27.75 -23.38 -5.65
N GLN A 57 27.88 -24.67 -5.38
CA GLN A 57 28.07 -25.18 -4.02
C GLN A 57 29.43 -24.78 -3.45
N ARG A 58 30.52 -24.88 -4.24
CA ARG A 58 31.85 -24.41 -3.84
C ARG A 58 31.85 -22.93 -3.51
N PHE A 59 31.26 -22.12 -4.39
CA PHE A 59 31.16 -20.68 -4.18
C PHE A 59 30.41 -20.34 -2.89
N LYS A 60 29.28 -21.02 -2.66
CA LYS A 60 28.48 -20.86 -1.45
C LYS A 60 29.27 -21.18 -0.18
N ASP A 61 30.03 -22.27 -0.19
CA ASP A 61 30.79 -22.71 0.99
C ASP A 61 31.99 -21.79 1.25
N GLU A 62 32.68 -21.30 0.21
CA GLU A 62 33.79 -20.35 0.34
C GLU A 62 33.34 -18.95 0.79
N HIS A 63 32.15 -18.51 0.37
CA HIS A 63 31.69 -17.12 0.56
C HIS A 63 30.55 -16.98 1.57
N ILE A 64 30.23 -18.02 2.36
CA ILE A 64 29.06 -18.05 3.23
C ILE A 64 28.94 -16.83 4.16
N ASP A 65 30.05 -16.41 4.77
CA ASP A 65 30.09 -15.26 5.69
C ASP A 65 29.79 -13.94 4.99
N LYS A 66 30.32 -13.76 3.76
CA LYS A 66 30.05 -12.58 2.94
C LYS A 66 28.60 -12.57 2.48
N ILE A 67 28.06 -13.74 2.11
CA ILE A 67 26.68 -13.90 1.67
C ILE A 67 25.72 -13.51 2.80
N GLU A 68 25.93 -14.01 4.02
CA GLU A 68 25.08 -13.67 5.16
C GLU A 68 25.16 -12.18 5.53
N ARG A 69 26.35 -11.59 5.46
CA ARG A 69 26.54 -10.15 5.72
C ARG A 69 25.80 -9.30 4.68
N ASN A 70 25.98 -9.61 3.40
CA ASN A 70 25.32 -8.87 2.31
C ASN A 70 23.81 -9.07 2.30
N ARG A 71 23.29 -10.20 2.79
CA ARG A 71 21.85 -10.42 2.93
C ARG A 71 21.20 -9.46 3.93
N ARG A 72 21.94 -8.97 4.92
CA ARG A 72 21.45 -7.98 5.91
C ARG A 72 21.70 -6.53 5.48
N ARG A 73 22.60 -6.31 4.51
CA ARG A 73 22.98 -4.99 4.03
C ARG A 73 21.99 -4.53 2.96
N LEU A 74 21.13 -3.59 3.34
CA LEU A 74 20.28 -2.88 2.38
C LEU A 74 21.16 -2.18 1.34
N ASP A 75 20.67 -2.15 0.10
CA ASP A 75 21.30 -1.35 -0.95
C ASP A 75 21.15 0.15 -0.69
N GLU A 76 22.05 0.97 -1.23
CA GLU A 76 21.89 2.43 -1.18
C GLU A 76 20.55 2.84 -1.80
N ASP A 77 20.21 2.24 -2.95
CA ASP A 77 18.92 2.42 -3.60
C ASP A 77 17.76 1.97 -2.71
N GLN A 78 17.90 0.85 -2.00
CA GLN A 78 16.86 0.35 -1.11
C GLN A 78 16.66 1.25 0.11
N LEU A 79 17.75 1.75 0.69
CA LEU A 79 17.72 2.74 1.77
C LEU A 79 17.07 4.04 1.31
N TRP A 80 17.41 4.50 0.10
CA TRP A 80 16.81 5.68 -0.50
C TRP A 80 15.30 5.50 -0.74
N ILE A 81 14.89 4.37 -1.31
CA ILE A 81 13.47 4.01 -1.50
C ILE A 81 12.74 3.97 -0.16
N GLU A 82 13.33 3.35 0.86
CA GLU A 82 12.72 3.24 2.19
C GLU A 82 12.57 4.63 2.85
N ALA A 83 13.57 5.50 2.70
CA ALA A 83 13.52 6.87 3.19
C ALA A 83 12.40 7.68 2.51
N GLN A 84 12.28 7.59 1.18
CA GLN A 84 11.21 8.25 0.42
C GLN A 84 9.82 7.75 0.83
N LEU A 85 9.63 6.43 0.95
CA LEU A 85 8.37 5.84 1.42
C LEU A 85 8.00 6.29 2.83
N ARG A 86 9.00 6.48 3.70
CA ARG A 86 8.77 6.97 5.07
C ARG A 86 8.32 8.42 5.06
N GLU A 87 8.99 9.27 4.30
CA GLU A 87 8.65 10.68 4.14
C GLU A 87 7.24 10.85 3.55
N GLU A 88 6.90 10.07 2.52
CA GLU A 88 5.58 10.09 1.90
C GLU A 88 4.48 9.71 2.91
N LYS A 89 4.69 8.63 3.68
CA LYS A 89 3.75 8.21 4.74
C LYS A 89 3.58 9.26 5.83
N GLU A 90 4.65 9.96 6.20
CA GLU A 90 4.58 11.05 7.18
C GLU A 90 3.83 12.26 6.61
N MET A 91 4.07 12.62 5.35
CA MET A 91 3.33 13.66 4.65
C MET A 91 1.83 13.33 4.56
N GLN A 92 1.48 12.11 4.15
CA GLN A 92 0.10 11.65 4.10
C GLN A 92 -0.58 11.70 5.47
N ARG A 93 0.11 11.27 6.53
CA ARG A 93 -0.41 11.39 7.91
C ARG A 93 -0.67 12.84 8.32
N ARG A 94 0.25 13.76 8.03
CA ARG A 94 0.07 15.19 8.32
C ARG A 94 -1.14 15.77 7.57
N LEU A 95 -1.30 15.43 6.30
CA LEU A 95 -2.44 15.85 5.48
C LEU A 95 -3.75 15.28 6.01
N GLN A 96 -3.77 14.01 6.42
CA GLN A 96 -4.94 13.38 7.01
C GLN A 96 -5.36 14.08 8.31
N ILE A 97 -4.42 14.32 9.22
CA ILE A 97 -4.69 15.04 10.48
C ILE A 97 -5.27 16.43 10.19
N SER A 98 -4.63 17.20 9.30
CA SER A 98 -5.12 18.54 8.94
C SER A 98 -6.53 18.51 8.33
N ARG A 99 -6.82 17.50 7.50
CA ARG A 99 -8.16 17.32 6.90
C ARG A 99 -9.20 16.93 7.96
N GLU A 100 -8.84 16.08 8.91
CA GLU A 100 -9.67 15.71 10.05
C GLU A 100 -10.01 16.95 10.90
N GLU A 101 -8.99 17.75 11.24
CA GLU A 101 -9.14 19.00 11.98
C GLU A 101 -10.08 19.99 11.27
N GLN A 102 -9.92 20.15 9.94
CA GLN A 102 -10.82 21.00 9.14
C GLN A 102 -12.26 20.50 9.17
N LYS A 103 -12.49 19.18 9.03
CA LYS A 103 -13.82 18.59 9.10
C LYS A 103 -14.47 18.80 10.47
N VAL A 104 -13.72 18.61 11.55
CA VAL A 104 -14.20 18.83 12.92
C VAL A 104 -14.55 20.31 13.12
N ALA A 105 -13.69 21.23 12.67
CA ALA A 105 -13.96 22.67 12.77
C ALA A 105 -15.19 23.09 11.96
N GLU A 106 -15.40 22.52 10.76
CA GLU A 106 -16.59 22.79 9.95
C GLU A 106 -17.87 22.23 10.59
N ALA A 107 -17.82 21.00 11.11
CA ALA A 107 -18.94 20.39 11.82
C ALA A 107 -19.34 21.23 13.05
N ALA A 108 -18.36 21.71 13.84
CA ALA A 108 -18.60 22.59 14.98
C ALA A 108 -19.27 23.92 14.56
N LYS A 109 -18.84 24.52 13.43
CA LYS A 109 -19.48 25.74 12.88
C LYS A 109 -20.93 25.47 12.43
N GLN A 110 -21.18 24.36 11.76
CA GLN A 110 -22.53 23.98 11.32
C GLN A 110 -23.45 23.72 12.52
N GLU A 111 -22.94 23.06 13.57
CA GLU A 111 -23.70 22.81 14.80
C GLU A 111 -24.03 24.12 15.53
N ALA A 112 -23.05 25.03 15.67
CA ALA A 112 -23.29 26.35 16.25
C ALA A 112 -24.35 27.14 15.47
N LYS A 113 -24.33 27.07 14.14
CA LYS A 113 -25.35 27.68 13.28
C LYS A 113 -26.73 27.05 13.51
N ARG A 114 -26.83 25.71 13.54
CA ARG A 114 -28.09 25.00 13.81
C ARG A 114 -28.67 25.36 15.17
N LYS A 115 -27.84 25.42 16.22
CA LYS A 115 -28.26 25.85 17.57
C LYS A 115 -28.80 27.27 17.54
N ARG A 116 -28.12 28.19 16.86
CA ARG A 116 -28.58 29.58 16.68
C ARG A 116 -29.92 29.64 15.93
N ASP A 117 -30.06 28.91 14.83
CA ASP A 117 -31.27 28.90 14.02
C ASP A 117 -32.46 28.30 14.79
N ALA A 118 -32.23 27.27 15.62
CA ALA A 118 -33.25 26.68 16.49
C ALA A 118 -33.80 27.71 17.50
N ILE A 119 -32.91 28.48 18.16
CA ILE A 119 -33.31 29.56 19.09
C ILE A 119 -34.12 30.63 18.34
N ILE A 120 -33.69 31.01 17.13
CA ILE A 120 -34.41 31.99 16.31
C ILE A 120 -35.81 31.49 15.92
N ASN A 121 -35.95 30.21 15.58
CA ASN A 121 -37.26 29.65 15.22
C ASN A 121 -38.18 29.54 16.43
N GLU A 122 -37.67 29.13 17.60
CA GLU A 122 -38.45 29.11 18.84
C GLU A 122 -38.95 30.51 19.22
N LEU A 123 -38.11 31.54 19.07
CA LEU A 123 -38.50 32.95 19.26
C LEU A 123 -39.55 33.45 18.25
N LYS A 124 -39.62 32.86 17.05
CA LYS A 124 -40.59 33.25 16.00
C LYS A 124 -41.94 32.56 16.15
N GLU A 125 -41.94 31.29 16.57
CA GLU A 125 -43.13 30.44 16.60
C GLU A 125 -43.91 30.57 17.91
N SER A 126 -43.23 30.92 19.00
CA SER A 126 -43.86 31.04 20.31
C SER A 126 -44.37 32.47 20.58
N ASN A 127 -45.56 32.57 21.16
CA ASN A 127 -46.14 33.83 21.65
C ASN A 127 -45.73 34.14 23.11
N THR A 128 -44.70 33.48 23.61
CA THR A 128 -44.17 33.69 24.98
C THR A 128 -43.13 34.80 25.01
N HIS A 129 -42.98 35.45 26.17
CA HIS A 129 -42.02 36.54 26.32
C HIS A 129 -40.58 36.05 26.08
N ALA A 130 -39.81 36.78 25.27
CA ALA A 130 -38.47 36.38 24.81
C ALA A 130 -37.49 36.08 25.95
N GLU A 131 -37.65 36.73 27.09
CA GLU A 131 -36.81 36.54 28.29
C GLU A 131 -36.90 35.12 28.84
N ILE A 132 -38.09 34.52 28.84
CA ILE A 132 -38.33 33.16 29.36
C ILE A 132 -37.63 32.10 28.48
N ILE A 133 -37.62 32.32 27.16
CA ILE A 133 -36.98 31.42 26.19
C ILE A 133 -35.46 31.48 26.35
N LEU A 134 -34.90 32.69 26.51
CA LEU A 134 -33.47 32.87 26.71
C LEU A 134 -32.98 32.29 28.04
N ASP A 135 -33.76 32.41 29.11
CA ASP A 135 -33.41 31.82 30.41
C ASP A 135 -33.44 30.28 30.37
N ARG A 136 -34.37 29.69 29.62
CA ARG A 136 -34.39 28.24 29.38
C ARG A 136 -33.13 27.77 28.64
N VAL A 137 -32.76 28.46 27.56
CA VAL A 137 -31.56 28.14 26.77
C VAL A 137 -30.28 28.30 27.61
N ARG A 138 -30.20 29.35 28.44
CA ARG A 138 -29.07 29.55 29.37
C ARG A 138 -28.98 28.42 30.38
N LYS A 139 -30.10 27.99 30.96
CA LYS A 139 -30.13 26.87 31.90
C LYS A 139 -29.67 25.58 31.23
N GLU A 140 -30.15 25.29 30.02
CA GLU A 140 -29.72 24.12 29.24
C GLU A 140 -28.22 24.18 28.85
N GLN A 141 -27.68 25.36 28.55
CA GLN A 141 -26.24 25.52 28.29
C GLN A 141 -25.40 25.22 29.53
N ILE A 142 -25.80 25.72 30.69
CA ILE A 142 -25.11 25.46 31.97
C ILE A 142 -25.15 23.96 32.30
N GLU A 143 -26.31 23.31 32.15
CA GLU A 143 -26.43 21.87 32.39
C GLU A 143 -25.52 21.05 31.45
N ARG A 144 -25.45 21.42 30.16
CA ARG A 144 -24.54 20.75 29.20
C ARG A 144 -23.07 20.98 29.54
N GLU A 145 -22.66 22.20 29.88
CA GLU A 145 -21.27 22.50 30.26
C GLU A 145 -20.85 21.76 31.53
N MET A 146 -21.78 21.58 32.48
CA MET A 146 -21.54 20.78 33.68
C MET A 146 -21.36 19.30 33.38
N VAL A 147 -22.18 18.73 32.48
CA VAL A 147 -22.06 17.33 32.03
C VAL A 147 -20.76 17.11 31.26
N GLU A 148 -20.40 17.99 30.33
CA GLU A 148 -19.14 17.89 29.57
C GLU A 148 -17.91 17.94 30.50
N ARG A 149 -17.91 18.82 31.51
CA ARG A 149 -16.85 18.87 32.52
C ARG A 149 -16.76 17.59 33.36
N GLU A 150 -17.89 16.99 33.70
CA GLU A 150 -17.92 15.71 34.42
C GLU A 150 -17.37 14.57 33.55
N GLU A 151 -17.76 14.50 32.27
CA GLU A 151 -17.27 13.51 31.31
C GLU A 151 -15.76 13.66 31.05
N GLU A 152 -15.26 14.88 30.86
CA GLU A 152 -13.82 15.14 30.73
C GLU A 152 -13.02 14.67 31.94
N GLN A 153 -13.55 14.90 33.15
CA GLN A 153 -12.91 14.43 34.38
C GLN A 153 -12.88 12.90 34.45
N ARG A 154 -13.96 12.23 34.02
CA ARG A 154 -14.03 10.76 33.96
C ARG A 154 -13.06 10.17 32.94
N ILE A 155 -12.95 10.77 31.75
CA ILE A 155 -11.99 10.36 30.71
C ILE A 155 -10.55 10.53 31.22
N LYS A 156 -10.22 11.69 31.80
CA LYS A 156 -8.88 11.93 32.39
C LYS A 156 -8.54 10.92 33.50
N GLN A 157 -9.51 10.53 34.32
CA GLN A 157 -9.32 9.49 35.34
C GLN A 157 -9.11 8.11 34.73
N GLN A 158 -9.90 7.75 33.70
CA GLN A 158 -9.74 6.48 32.97
C GLN A 158 -8.41 6.39 32.24
N GLU A 159 -8.00 7.43 31.51
CA GLU A 159 -6.72 7.47 30.80
C GLU A 159 -5.53 7.35 31.77
N LYS A 160 -5.62 8.00 32.94
CA LYS A 160 -4.60 7.89 33.99
C LYS A 160 -4.50 6.45 34.51
N HIS A 161 -5.64 5.81 34.79
CA HIS A 161 -5.69 4.42 35.23
C HIS A 161 -5.16 3.45 34.17
N GLU A 162 -5.54 3.65 32.90
CA GLU A 162 -5.09 2.83 31.78
C GLU A 162 -3.58 2.98 31.53
N ARG A 163 -3.04 4.20 31.66
CA ARG A 163 -1.60 4.46 31.53
C ARG A 163 -0.80 3.79 32.64
N GLU A 164 -1.32 3.76 33.86
CA GLU A 164 -0.72 3.06 35.00
C GLU A 164 -0.75 1.54 34.80
N GLN A 165 -1.87 1.01 34.31
CA GLN A 165 -2.01 -0.41 33.98
C GLN A 165 -1.07 -0.84 32.84
N ARG A 166 -0.94 -0.03 31.77
CA ARG A 166 0.02 -0.29 30.68
C ARG A 166 1.46 -0.27 31.17
N ARG A 167 1.81 0.62 32.11
CA ARG A 167 3.16 0.68 32.71
C ARG A 167 3.46 -0.57 33.53
N LEU A 168 2.51 -1.03 34.36
CA LEU A 168 2.64 -2.28 35.12
C LEU A 168 2.74 -3.49 34.18
N GLN A 169 1.93 -3.52 33.12
CA GLN A 169 1.97 -4.57 32.11
C GLN A 169 3.33 -4.57 31.40
N ALA A 170 3.82 -3.42 30.93
CA ALA A 170 5.13 -3.31 30.28
C ALA A 170 6.30 -3.76 31.18
N GLN A 171 6.22 -3.56 32.50
CA GLN A 171 7.20 -4.10 33.46
C GLN A 171 7.11 -5.62 33.63
N THR A 172 5.93 -6.21 33.38
CA THR A 172 5.68 -7.65 33.53
C THR A 172 5.83 -8.42 32.21
N MET A 173 5.98 -7.73 31.08
CA MET A 173 6.09 -8.35 29.75
C MET A 173 7.48 -8.95 29.54
N SER A 174 7.52 -10.26 29.31
CA SER A 174 8.71 -10.99 28.88
C SER A 174 9.02 -10.71 27.41
N PHE A 175 10.20 -10.18 27.11
CA PHE A 175 10.73 -9.94 25.76
C PHE A 175 11.31 -11.22 25.12
N GLY A 176 10.59 -12.34 25.20
CA GLY A 176 10.94 -13.55 24.47
C GLY A 176 10.74 -13.37 22.96
N PRO A 177 11.55 -14.03 22.10
CA PRO A 177 11.34 -13.96 20.66
C PRO A 177 9.97 -14.54 20.30
N VAL A 178 9.06 -13.67 19.84
CA VAL A 178 7.76 -14.08 19.32
C VAL A 178 7.99 -14.90 18.06
N ARG A 179 7.89 -16.23 18.16
CA ARG A 179 7.78 -17.09 16.98
C ARG A 179 6.40 -16.87 16.36
N GLN A 180 6.29 -15.88 15.48
CA GLN A 180 5.10 -15.70 14.65
C GLN A 180 5.05 -16.86 13.64
N MET A 181 4.40 -17.96 14.01
CA MET A 181 3.91 -18.95 13.06
C MET A 181 2.65 -18.37 12.41
N GLY A 182 2.83 -17.36 11.55
CA GLY A 182 1.75 -16.79 10.74
C GLY A 182 1.27 -17.79 9.69
N LYS A 183 0.04 -17.62 9.22
CA LYS A 183 -0.46 -18.40 8.07
C LYS A 183 0.42 -18.08 6.84
N PRO A 184 0.77 -19.09 6.02
CA PRO A 184 1.51 -18.85 4.78
C PRO A 184 0.79 -17.82 3.92
N TYR A 185 1.56 -16.92 3.31
CA TYR A 185 1.01 -15.97 2.35
C TYR A 185 0.34 -16.73 1.19
N GLN A 186 -0.93 -16.43 0.94
CA GLN A 186 -1.68 -16.98 -0.19
C GLN A 186 -1.77 -15.90 -1.27
N HIS A 187 -1.26 -16.19 -2.46
CA HIS A 187 -1.44 -15.32 -3.62
C HIS A 187 -2.91 -15.33 -4.05
N VAL A 188 -3.58 -14.20 -3.87
CA VAL A 188 -4.93 -13.96 -4.39
C VAL A 188 -4.82 -12.79 -5.37
N PRO A 189 -5.37 -12.90 -6.58
CA PRO A 189 -5.39 -11.77 -7.52
C PRO A 189 -6.15 -10.59 -6.90
N PRO A 190 -5.68 -9.34 -7.07
CA PRO A 190 -6.34 -8.17 -6.52
C PRO A 190 -7.76 -8.06 -7.09
N GLN A 191 -8.75 -7.99 -6.19
CA GLN A 191 -10.14 -7.72 -6.61
C GLN A 191 -10.29 -6.22 -6.89
N LEU A 192 -10.38 -5.86 -8.16
CA LEU A 192 -10.67 -4.50 -8.59
C LEU A 192 -12.19 -4.29 -8.57
N THR A 193 -12.69 -3.49 -7.63
CA THR A 193 -14.09 -3.07 -7.58
C THR A 193 -14.33 -1.98 -8.63
N LEU A 194 -14.63 -2.42 -9.85
CA LEU A 194 -14.88 -1.52 -10.99
C LEU A 194 -16.36 -1.13 -11.01
N ASN A 195 -16.65 0.17 -10.86
CA ASN A 195 -17.99 0.71 -11.05
C ASN A 195 -18.35 0.70 -12.55
N GLY A 196 -19.53 0.19 -12.91
CA GLY A 196 -20.04 0.17 -14.28
C GLY A 196 -20.28 -1.23 -14.88
N PRO A 197 -20.80 -1.29 -16.12
CA PRO A 197 -21.14 -2.56 -16.77
C PRO A 197 -19.89 -3.43 -17.00
N ALA A 198 -20.10 -4.75 -17.02
CA ALA A 198 -19.03 -5.68 -17.33
C ALA A 198 -18.50 -5.44 -18.75
N LEU A 199 -17.19 -5.62 -18.94
CA LEU A 199 -16.59 -5.58 -20.26
C LEU A 199 -17.15 -6.71 -21.13
N PRO A 200 -17.47 -6.45 -22.41
CA PRO A 200 -17.85 -7.51 -23.32
C PRO A 200 -16.66 -8.48 -23.51
N PRO A 201 -16.93 -9.80 -23.63
CA PRO A 201 -15.89 -10.77 -23.93
C PRO A 201 -15.33 -10.55 -25.35
N VAL A 202 -14.06 -10.92 -25.54
CA VAL A 202 -13.29 -10.64 -26.77
C VAL A 202 -13.98 -11.16 -28.02
N ASP A 203 -14.63 -12.32 -27.92
CA ASP A 203 -15.30 -12.99 -29.04
C ASP A 203 -16.51 -12.20 -29.56
N LEU A 204 -17.18 -11.43 -28.70
CA LEU A 204 -18.38 -10.65 -29.05
C LEU A 204 -18.07 -9.24 -29.54
N LEU A 205 -16.81 -8.81 -29.56
CA LEU A 205 -16.44 -7.45 -29.96
C LEU A 205 -16.77 -7.15 -31.43
N GLY A 206 -16.67 -8.17 -32.30
CA GLY A 206 -17.04 -8.07 -33.70
C GLY A 206 -18.55 -7.87 -33.87
N ASP A 207 -19.33 -8.74 -33.24
CA ASP A 207 -20.80 -8.77 -33.34
C ASP A 207 -21.45 -7.50 -32.76
N LEU A 208 -20.87 -6.97 -31.67
CA LEU A 208 -21.31 -5.74 -31.03
C LEU A 208 -20.82 -4.46 -31.73
N GLY A 209 -20.08 -4.59 -32.84
CA GLY A 209 -19.63 -3.46 -33.67
C GLY A 209 -18.45 -2.65 -33.10
N TYR A 210 -17.84 -3.07 -31.99
CA TYR A 210 -16.72 -2.34 -31.38
C TYR A 210 -15.47 -2.28 -32.28
N LEU A 211 -15.31 -3.25 -33.19
CA LEU A 211 -14.18 -3.30 -34.12
C LEU A 211 -14.34 -2.44 -35.37
N GLN A 212 -15.52 -1.82 -35.59
CA GLN A 212 -15.84 -1.13 -36.84
C GLN A 212 -14.92 0.08 -37.12
N ASN A 213 -14.50 0.78 -36.06
CA ASN A 213 -13.67 1.99 -36.17
C ASN A 213 -12.17 1.72 -35.94
N ILE A 214 -11.78 0.46 -35.71
CA ILE A 214 -10.39 0.09 -35.45
C ILE A 214 -9.71 -0.31 -36.76
N LYS A 215 -8.52 0.25 -36.99
CA LYS A 215 -7.71 -0.10 -38.16
C LYS A 215 -7.35 -1.60 -38.13
N PRO A 216 -7.50 -2.32 -39.25
CA PRO A 216 -7.12 -3.73 -39.32
C PRO A 216 -5.61 -3.90 -39.06
N ALA A 217 -5.24 -5.00 -38.41
CA ALA A 217 -3.86 -5.29 -38.10
C ALA A 217 -3.09 -5.67 -39.37
N SER A 218 -1.99 -4.96 -39.65
CA SER A 218 -1.06 -5.33 -40.74
C SER A 218 -0.35 -6.65 -40.43
N ASN A 219 0.07 -7.40 -41.46
CA ASN A 219 0.79 -8.68 -41.31
C ASN A 219 2.00 -8.61 -40.36
N ARG A 220 2.78 -7.51 -40.40
CA ARG A 220 3.91 -7.28 -39.48
C ARG A 220 3.49 -7.21 -38.01
N ARG A 221 2.32 -6.63 -37.73
CA ARG A 221 1.78 -6.47 -36.36
C ARG A 221 1.13 -7.76 -35.88
N LEU A 222 0.46 -8.50 -36.76
CA LEU A 222 -0.05 -9.84 -36.46
C LEU A 222 1.08 -10.80 -36.06
N ALA A 223 2.22 -10.77 -36.77
CA ALA A 223 3.40 -11.55 -36.39
C ALA A 223 3.97 -11.19 -35.00
N GLY A 224 3.72 -9.96 -34.53
CA GLY A 224 4.05 -9.51 -33.17
C GLY A 224 2.96 -9.75 -32.14
N GLY A 225 1.92 -10.53 -32.47
CA GLY A 225 0.81 -10.87 -31.56
C GLY A 225 -0.28 -9.77 -31.43
N TYR A 226 -0.20 -8.69 -32.20
CA TYR A 226 -1.22 -7.63 -32.16
C TYR A 226 -2.42 -7.98 -33.03
N THR A 227 -3.60 -7.95 -32.44
CA THR A 227 -4.89 -8.04 -33.13
C THR A 227 -5.71 -6.75 -32.92
N SER A 228 -6.63 -6.45 -33.84
CA SER A 228 -7.57 -5.33 -33.68
C SER A 228 -8.42 -5.48 -32.41
N ALA A 229 -8.81 -6.72 -32.08
CA ALA A 229 -9.51 -7.05 -30.85
C ALA A 229 -8.70 -6.72 -29.59
N LEU A 230 -7.40 -7.00 -29.58
CA LEU A 230 -6.51 -6.64 -28.47
C LEU A 230 -6.42 -5.12 -28.27
N GLY A 231 -6.31 -4.36 -29.37
CA GLY A 231 -6.34 -2.89 -29.33
C GLY A 231 -7.66 -2.35 -28.76
N CYS A 232 -8.79 -2.95 -29.16
CA CYS A 232 -10.11 -2.60 -28.66
C CYS A 232 -10.26 -2.85 -27.16
N MET A 233 -9.86 -4.03 -26.69
CA MET A 233 -9.95 -4.41 -25.28
C MET A 233 -9.12 -3.51 -24.38
N ARG A 234 -7.95 -3.09 -24.85
CA ARG A 234 -7.10 -2.13 -24.14
C ARG A 234 -7.82 -0.79 -23.97
N ALA A 235 -8.41 -0.26 -25.04
CA ALA A 235 -9.16 1.00 -24.98
C ALA A 235 -10.38 0.91 -24.06
N LEU A 236 -11.12 -0.21 -24.10
CA LEU A 236 -12.27 -0.42 -23.20
C LEU A 236 -11.85 -0.54 -21.74
N THR A 237 -10.71 -1.16 -21.47
CA THR A 237 -10.17 -1.30 -20.11
C THR A 237 -9.67 0.04 -19.57
N GLU A 238 -9.02 0.85 -20.42
CA GLU A 238 -8.58 2.20 -20.08
C GLU A 238 -9.77 3.12 -19.77
N ALA A 239 -10.81 3.10 -20.60
CA ALA A 239 -12.06 3.83 -20.33
C ALA A 239 -12.75 3.38 -19.04
N ARG A 240 -12.65 2.09 -18.69
CA ARG A 240 -13.21 1.54 -17.44
C ARG A 240 -12.38 1.89 -16.21
N ILE A 241 -11.06 2.05 -16.35
CA ILE A 241 -10.18 2.51 -15.27
C ILE A 241 -10.35 4.01 -15.05
N ASP A 242 -10.68 4.80 -16.06
CA ASP A 242 -10.92 6.25 -15.89
C ASP A 242 -12.14 6.55 -14.99
N LEU A 243 -13.06 5.59 -14.86
CA LEU A 243 -14.18 5.60 -13.89
C LEU A 243 -13.75 5.41 -12.42
N PHE A 244 -12.47 5.15 -12.12
CA PHE A 244 -11.94 5.09 -10.74
C PHE A 244 -11.75 6.46 -10.09
N ALA A 245 -11.80 7.56 -10.85
CA ALA A 245 -11.37 8.89 -10.40
C ALA A 245 -12.43 9.73 -9.65
N PHE A 246 -13.58 9.16 -9.26
CA PHE A 246 -14.62 9.87 -8.52
C PHE A 246 -15.16 9.07 -7.33
#